data_AF-A0AA43EGW7-F1
#
_entry.id   AF-A0AA43EGW7-F1
#
_cell.length_a   1.000
_cell.length_b   1.000
_cell.length_c   1.000
_cell.angle_alpha   90.00
_cell.angle_beta   90.00
_cell.angle_gamma   90.00
#
_symmetry.space_group_name_H-M   'P 1'
#
loop_
_entity.id
_entity.type
_entity.pdbx_description
1 polymer ?
#
loop_
_entity_poly.entity_id
_entity_poly.type
_entity_poly.pdbx_seq_one_letter_code
_entity_poly.pdbx_strand_id
1 'polypeptide(L)'
;MARSLDQEEPPPTVFHGELYSAELEDIFPDVVSSRISLKLAIRDCEDLIKSVEKAAALRYLRGLPYPTRRMTTAWKKMLFLSFHDVVPSCGIDEVYDEAWARASSSITTSRALISSPNSTSPSRTCACACASTPA
;
A
#
# COMPACT_ATOMS: atom_id res chain seq x y z
N MET A 1 15.99 2.11 -40.45
CA MET A 1 14.80 1.71 -39.67
C MET A 1 15.27 0.73 -38.63
N ALA A 2 15.20 1.07 -37.34
CA ALA A 2 15.45 0.10 -36.28
C ALA A 2 14.33 -0.95 -36.31
N ARG A 3 14.69 -2.24 -36.32
CA ARG A 3 13.72 -3.35 -36.19
C ARG A 3 13.20 -3.37 -34.74
N SER A 4 11.94 -3.73 -34.54
CA SER A 4 11.41 -3.93 -33.19
C SER A 4 11.98 -5.21 -32.60
N LEU A 5 12.24 -5.22 -31.29
CA LEU A 5 12.81 -6.36 -30.55
C LEU A 5 11.94 -7.64 -30.67
N ASP A 6 10.67 -7.48 -31.03
CA ASP A 6 9.73 -8.58 -31.23
C ASP A 6 9.97 -9.38 -32.53
N GLN A 7 10.77 -8.84 -33.47
CA GLN A 7 10.88 -9.38 -34.83
C GLN A 7 12.11 -10.25 -35.07
N GLU A 8 13.14 -10.25 -34.21
CA GLU A 8 14.37 -11.01 -34.42
C GLU A 8 15.01 -11.43 -33.10
N GLU A 9 14.89 -12.70 -32.72
CA GLU A 9 15.81 -13.46 -31.83
C GLU A 9 15.35 -14.94 -31.77
N PRO A 10 16.23 -15.93 -31.47
CA PRO A 10 15.83 -17.27 -31.02
C PRO A 10 14.91 -17.21 -29.78
N PRO A 11 14.18 -18.31 -29.45
CA PRO A 11 13.28 -18.30 -28.30
C PRO A 11 14.03 -17.87 -27.02
N PRO A 12 13.49 -16.89 -26.27
CA PRO A 12 14.18 -16.32 -25.12
C PRO A 12 14.37 -17.36 -24.02
N THR A 13 15.46 -17.25 -23.27
CA THR A 13 15.69 -18.03 -22.06
C THR A 13 14.56 -17.74 -21.07
N VAL A 14 13.92 -18.81 -20.57
CA VAL A 14 12.82 -18.71 -19.61
C VAL A 14 13.31 -19.06 -18.21
N PHE A 15 13.07 -18.15 -17.27
CA PHE A 15 13.32 -18.38 -15.85
C PHE A 15 12.00 -18.63 -15.11
N HIS A 16 12.04 -19.45 -14.07
CA HIS A 16 10.88 -19.78 -13.24
C HIS A 16 11.17 -19.48 -11.77
N GLY A 17 10.21 -18.85 -11.08
CA GLY A 17 10.32 -18.52 -9.65
C GLY A 17 10.80 -17.09 -9.39
N GLU A 18 11.31 -16.86 -8.18
CA GLU A 18 11.91 -15.58 -7.78
C GLU A 18 13.28 -15.41 -8.44
N LEU A 19 13.54 -14.22 -8.98
CA LEU A 19 14.84 -13.86 -9.54
C LEU A 19 15.81 -13.49 -8.40
N TYR A 20 16.13 -14.47 -7.56
CA TYR A 20 16.98 -14.31 -6.38
C TYR A 20 18.18 -15.25 -6.48
N SER A 21 19.07 -14.98 -7.44
CA SER A 21 20.33 -15.71 -7.61
C SER A 21 21.51 -14.75 -7.66
N ALA A 22 22.48 -14.94 -6.76
CA ALA A 22 23.74 -14.21 -6.76
C ALA A 22 24.60 -14.49 -8.01
N GLU A 23 24.26 -15.51 -8.80
CA GLU A 23 24.89 -15.81 -10.09
C GLU A 23 24.33 -14.93 -11.22
N LEU A 24 23.10 -14.42 -11.06
CA LEU A 24 22.41 -13.63 -12.08
C LEU A 24 22.48 -12.13 -11.79
N GLU A 25 22.38 -11.74 -10.52
CA GLU A 25 22.30 -10.33 -10.11
C GLU A 25 23.01 -10.08 -8.76
N ASP A 26 23.42 -8.83 -8.55
CA ASP A 26 23.89 -8.37 -7.24
C ASP A 26 22.68 -8.21 -6.30
N ILE A 27 22.64 -9.05 -5.27
CA ILE A 27 21.57 -9.07 -4.29
C ILE A 27 22.05 -8.39 -3.00
N PHE A 28 21.21 -7.53 -2.44
CA PHE A 28 21.48 -6.82 -1.19
C PHE A 28 20.63 -7.37 -0.02
N PRO A 29 20.83 -8.62 0.44
CA PRO A 29 19.99 -9.23 1.47
C PRO A 29 20.05 -8.46 2.80
N ASP A 30 21.21 -7.90 3.13
CA ASP A 30 21.46 -7.29 4.44
C ASP A 30 20.61 -6.05 4.71
N VAL A 31 20.03 -5.46 3.65
CA VAL A 31 19.08 -4.36 3.75
C VAL A 31 17.79 -4.76 4.46
N VAL A 32 17.59 -6.03 4.82
CA VAL A 32 16.49 -6.45 5.71
C VAL A 32 16.76 -6.10 7.16
N SER A 33 18.02 -5.91 7.58
CA SER A 33 18.43 -5.64 8.96
C SER A 33 18.65 -4.15 9.29
N SER A 34 18.94 -3.32 8.28
CA SER A 34 19.16 -1.88 8.40
C SER A 34 17.96 -1.14 9.03
N ARG A 35 18.19 -0.32 10.07
CA ARG A 35 17.14 0.49 10.73
C ARG A 35 15.86 -0.30 11.04
N ILE A 36 16.01 -1.47 11.66
CA ILE A 36 14.89 -2.40 11.96
C ILE A 36 13.69 -1.75 12.63
N SER A 37 13.91 -0.76 13.52
CA SER A 37 12.85 -0.02 14.20
C SER A 37 11.90 0.68 13.22
N LEU A 38 12.42 1.26 12.14
CA LEU A 38 11.60 1.92 11.12
C LEU A 38 10.76 0.89 10.35
N LYS A 39 11.33 -0.27 10.00
CA LYS A 39 10.59 -1.34 9.33
C LYS A 39 9.45 -1.89 10.18
N LEU A 40 9.66 -2.03 11.49
CA LEU A 40 8.60 -2.40 12.42
C LEU A 40 7.49 -1.33 12.44
N ALA A 41 7.84 -0.05 12.45
CA ALA A 41 6.85 1.02 12.37
C ALA A 41 6.09 1.05 11.02
N ILE A 42 6.76 0.76 9.91
CA ILE A 42 6.12 0.63 8.59
C ILE A 42 5.17 -0.59 8.58
N ARG A 43 5.57 -1.71 9.18
CA ARG A 43 4.70 -2.90 9.36
C ARG A 43 3.45 -2.54 10.18
N ASP A 44 3.61 -1.82 11.28
CA ASP A 44 2.48 -1.33 12.08
C ASP A 44 1.54 -0.42 11.27
N CYS A 45 2.09 0.45 10.40
CA CYS A 45 1.29 1.28 9.49
C CYS A 45 0.46 0.41 8.53
N GLU A 46 1.09 -0.60 7.92
CA GLU A 46 0.45 -1.51 6.98
C GLU A 46 -0.70 -2.27 7.65
N ASP A 47 -0.46 -2.84 8.83
CA ASP A 47 -1.45 -3.61 9.58
C ASP A 47 -2.62 -2.75 10.06
N LEU A 48 -2.34 -1.52 10.51
CA LEU A 48 -3.38 -0.58 10.91
C LEU A 48 -4.25 -0.14 9.74
N ILE A 49 -3.67 0.20 8.58
CA ILE A 49 -4.45 0.61 7.42
C ILE A 49 -5.33 -0.55 6.92
N LYS A 50 -4.80 -1.77 6.85
CA LYS A 50 -5.60 -2.96 6.53
C LYS A 50 -6.74 -3.15 7.54
N SER A 51 -6.49 -2.89 8.82
CA SER A 51 -7.52 -2.98 9.86
C SER A 51 -8.60 -1.90 9.71
N VAL A 52 -8.22 -0.67 9.37
CA VAL A 52 -9.17 0.40 9.03
C VAL A 52 -10.05 0.00 7.85
N GLU A 53 -9.45 -0.55 6.79
CA GLU A 53 -10.17 -0.97 5.58
C GLU A 53 -11.17 -2.08 5.88
N LYS A 54 -10.77 -3.11 6.63
CA LYS A 54 -11.67 -4.17 7.10
C LYS A 54 -12.84 -3.59 7.91
N ALA A 55 -12.55 -2.70 8.87
CA ALA A 55 -13.59 -2.08 9.68
C ALA A 55 -14.53 -1.20 8.84
N ALA A 56 -14.00 -0.46 7.87
CA ALA A 56 -14.76 0.35 6.95
C ALA A 56 -15.65 -0.49 6.02
N ALA A 57 -15.15 -1.63 5.53
CA ALA A 57 -15.92 -2.58 4.73
C ALA A 57 -17.07 -3.20 5.55
N LEU A 58 -16.82 -3.60 6.80
CA LEU A 58 -17.86 -4.10 7.69
C LEU A 58 -18.94 -3.05 7.97
N ARG A 59 -18.55 -1.79 8.21
CA ARG A 59 -19.47 -0.66 8.37
C ARG A 59 -20.27 -0.42 7.09
N TYR A 60 -19.65 -0.55 5.92
CA TYR A 60 -20.31 -0.42 4.63
C TYR A 60 -21.41 -1.46 4.43
N LEU A 61 -21.16 -2.72 4.78
CA LEU A 61 -22.19 -3.78 4.77
C LEU A 61 -23.36 -3.50 5.73
N ARG A 62 -23.17 -2.63 6.73
CA ARG A 62 -24.22 -2.17 7.65
C ARG A 62 -24.91 -0.89 7.19
N GLY A 63 -24.67 -0.44 5.97
CA GLY A 63 -25.32 0.72 5.35
C GLY A 63 -24.65 2.06 5.66
N LEU A 64 -23.47 2.08 6.27
CA LEU A 64 -22.67 3.30 6.40
C LEU A 64 -21.86 3.56 5.12
N PRO A 65 -21.55 4.82 4.77
CA PRO A 65 -20.72 5.10 3.59
C PRO A 65 -19.28 4.63 3.79
N TYR A 66 -18.68 4.05 2.73
CA TYR A 66 -17.25 3.73 2.72
C TYR A 66 -16.42 5.03 2.56
N PRO A 67 -15.39 5.27 3.37
CA PRO A 67 -14.64 6.52 3.34
C PRO A 67 -13.57 6.53 2.23
N THR A 68 -13.96 6.33 0.97
CA THR A 68 -13.06 6.12 -0.19
C THR A 68 -11.93 7.15 -0.26
N ARG A 69 -12.26 8.45 -0.23
CA ARG A 69 -11.25 9.52 -0.33
C ARG A 69 -10.24 9.48 0.80
N ARG A 70 -10.67 9.26 2.05
CA ARG A 70 -9.78 9.16 3.21
C ARG A 70 -8.89 7.92 3.11
N MET A 71 -9.47 6.81 2.66
CA MET A 71 -8.76 5.55 2.48
C MET A 71 -7.69 5.65 1.39
N THR A 72 -8.02 6.21 0.22
CA THR A 72 -7.04 6.47 -0.85
C THR A 72 -5.88 7.33 -0.37
N THR A 73 -6.14 8.39 0.39
CA THR A 73 -5.08 9.23 0.96
C THR A 73 -4.22 8.45 1.96
N ALA A 74 -4.81 7.62 2.82
CA ALA A 74 -4.07 6.81 3.78
C ALA A 74 -3.16 5.79 3.08
N TRP A 75 -3.68 5.07 2.08
CA TRP A 75 -2.90 4.14 1.26
C TRP A 75 -1.75 4.82 0.52
N LYS A 76 -1.97 5.99 -0.07
CA LYS A 76 -0.89 6.75 -0.73
C LYS A 76 0.25 7.10 0.25
N LYS A 77 -0.07 7.46 1.50
CA LYS A 77 0.94 7.73 2.53
C LYS A 77 1.69 6.46 2.94
N MET A 78 1.01 5.32 3.05
CA MET A 78 1.65 4.03 3.29
C MET A 78 2.59 3.66 2.15
N LEU A 79 2.11 3.70 0.90
CA LEU A 79 2.88 3.31 -0.28
C LEU A 79 4.13 4.17 -0.49
N PHE A 80 4.12 5.41 0.00
CA PHE A 80 5.34 6.20 0.05
C PHE A 80 6.40 5.57 0.98
N LEU A 81 6.01 4.96 2.08
CA LEU A 81 6.95 4.26 2.95
C LEU A 81 7.48 2.97 2.33
N SER A 82 6.82 2.40 1.30
CA SER A 82 7.23 1.18 0.61
C SER A 82 8.23 1.38 -0.53
N PHE A 83 8.77 2.59 -0.73
CA PHE A 83 9.81 2.83 -1.74
C PHE A 83 11.09 2.03 -1.43
N HIS A 84 11.81 1.62 -2.49
CA HIS A 84 12.99 0.75 -2.41
C HIS A 84 14.20 1.40 -1.71
N ASP A 85 14.21 2.71 -1.49
CA ASP A 85 15.23 3.36 -0.65
C ASP A 85 14.75 3.59 0.79
N VAL A 86 13.43 3.56 1.01
CA VAL A 86 12.83 3.82 2.31
C VAL A 86 12.80 2.53 3.15
N VAL A 87 12.16 1.46 2.66
CA VAL A 87 12.08 0.19 3.42
C VAL A 87 13.46 -0.43 3.61
N PRO A 88 14.29 -0.60 2.56
CA PRO A 88 15.66 -1.13 2.68
C PRO A 88 16.60 -0.22 3.47
N SER A 89 16.22 1.05 3.66
CA SER A 89 16.94 1.98 4.52
C SER A 89 18.40 2.27 4.09
N CYS A 90 18.63 2.45 2.79
CA CYS A 90 19.95 2.63 2.15
C CYS A 90 20.37 4.10 1.83
N GLY A 91 19.72 5.10 2.43
CA GLY A 91 20.00 6.53 2.25
C GLY A 91 20.61 7.23 3.48
N ILE A 92 20.58 8.56 3.47
CA ILE A 92 21.05 9.43 4.57
C ILE A 92 19.99 9.58 5.69
N ASP A 93 20.41 10.01 6.87
CA ASP A 93 19.56 10.07 8.07
C ASP A 93 18.34 10.98 7.89
N GLU A 94 18.47 12.11 7.20
CA GLU A 94 17.42 13.10 6.98
C GLU A 94 16.20 12.52 6.25
N VAL A 95 16.43 11.57 5.35
CA VAL A 95 15.35 10.84 4.65
C VAL A 95 14.53 10.01 5.65
N TYR A 96 15.19 9.44 6.65
CA TYR A 96 14.55 8.58 7.64
C TYR A 96 13.87 9.35 8.75
N ASP A 97 14.33 10.55 9.08
CA ASP A 97 13.57 11.47 9.94
C ASP A 97 12.21 11.80 9.31
N GLU A 98 12.18 12.06 8.00
CA GLU A 98 10.94 12.29 7.27
C GLU A 98 10.07 11.02 7.20
N ALA A 99 10.68 9.86 6.96
CA ALA A 99 9.99 8.57 6.95
C ALA A 99 9.34 8.27 8.31
N TRP A 100 10.04 8.54 9.41
CA TRP A 100 9.52 8.39 10.77
C TRP A 100 8.34 9.32 11.06
N ALA A 101 8.43 10.59 10.65
CA ALA A 101 7.33 11.53 10.79
C ALA A 101 6.08 11.06 10.02
N ARG A 102 6.27 10.56 8.78
CA ARG A 102 5.20 9.99 7.96
C ARG A 102 4.57 8.73 8.59
N ALA A 103 5.40 7.80 9.06
CA ALA A 103 4.93 6.58 9.73
C ALA A 103 4.10 6.92 10.98
N SER A 104 4.61 7.79 11.84
CA SER A 104 3.94 8.24 13.06
C SER A 104 2.59 8.93 12.78
N SER A 105 2.56 9.79 11.76
CA SER A 105 1.32 10.44 11.28
C SER A 105 0.31 9.41 10.76
N SER A 106 0.78 8.41 10.01
CA SER A 106 -0.06 7.34 9.44
C SER A 106 -0.68 6.46 10.54
N ILE A 107 0.11 6.06 11.53
CA ILE A 107 -0.35 5.30 12.70
C ILE A 107 -1.44 6.07 13.46
N THR A 108 -1.17 7.35 13.77
CA THR A 108 -2.10 8.20 14.50
C THR A 108 -3.42 8.37 13.75
N THR A 109 -3.35 8.65 12.45
CA THR A 109 -4.53 8.81 11.58
C THR A 109 -5.34 7.52 11.51
N SER A 110 -4.68 6.37 11.37
CA SER A 110 -5.33 5.06 11.25
C SER A 110 -6.02 4.65 12.55
N ARG A 111 -5.38 4.88 13.69
CA ARG A 111 -6.01 4.66 15.01
C ARG A 111 -7.25 5.53 15.19
N ALA A 112 -7.20 6.80 14.79
CA ALA A 112 -8.36 7.68 14.84
C ALA A 112 -9.51 7.18 13.94
N LEU A 113 -9.20 6.67 12.74
CA LEU A 113 -10.19 6.10 11.80
C LEU A 113 -10.87 4.83 12.33
N ILE A 114 -10.14 3.98 13.05
CA ILE A 114 -10.70 2.79 13.72
C ILE A 114 -11.63 3.23 14.85
N SER A 115 -11.14 4.09 15.74
CA SER A 115 -11.84 4.50 16.97
C SER A 115 -13.03 5.41 16.74
N SER A 116 -13.09 6.17 15.65
CA SER A 116 -14.25 7.04 15.38
C SER A 116 -15.54 6.21 15.22
N PRO A 117 -16.53 6.36 16.11
CA PRO A 117 -17.89 5.98 15.79
C PRO A 117 -18.37 7.02 14.78
N ASN A 118 -18.51 6.65 13.51
CA ASN A 118 -19.04 7.60 12.52
C ASN A 118 -20.49 7.95 12.90
N SER A 119 -20.64 9.05 13.65
CA SER A 119 -21.89 9.76 13.87
C SER A 119 -22.19 10.60 12.63
N THR A 120 -22.80 9.97 11.64
CA THR A 120 -23.81 10.62 10.80
C THR A 120 -24.47 9.51 10.01
N SER A 121 -25.65 9.11 10.48
CA SER A 121 -26.66 8.49 9.65
C SER A 121 -27.18 9.58 8.69
N PRO A 122 -26.92 9.54 7.37
CA PRO A 122 -27.92 10.07 6.48
C PRO A 122 -29.08 9.06 6.51
N SER A 123 -30.23 9.54 6.98
CA SER A 123 -31.53 8.91 6.83
C SER A 123 -31.60 8.06 5.56
N ARG A 124 -31.97 6.79 5.74
CA ARG A 124 -32.47 5.86 4.72
C ARG A 124 -32.76 6.50 3.36
N THR A 125 -31.92 6.20 2.38
CA THR A 125 -32.38 5.86 1.03
C THR A 125 -31.45 4.80 0.48
N CYS A 126 -31.92 3.57 0.57
CA CYS A 126 -31.43 2.46 -0.21
C CYS A 126 -31.74 2.78 -1.68
N ALA A 127 -30.83 3.46 -2.38
CA ALA A 127 -30.83 3.46 -3.83
C ALA A 127 -29.98 2.27 -4.27
N CYS A 128 -30.61 1.08 -4.26
CA CYS A 128 -30.20 0.03 -5.17
C CYS A 128 -30.31 0.61 -6.59
N ALA A 129 -29.21 1.10 -7.14
CA ALA A 129 -29.10 1.28 -8.58
C ALA A 129 -28.85 -0.10 -9.22
N CYS A 130 -29.88 -0.93 -9.21
CA CYS A 130 -30.03 -2.02 -10.17
C CYS A 130 -31.05 -1.56 -11.23
N ALA A 131 -30.78 -1.93 -12.48
CA ALA A 131 -31.48 -1.57 -13.74
C ALA A 131 -31.12 -0.16 -14.25
N SER A 132 -30.65 0.04 -15.48
CA SER A 132 -30.98 -0.68 -16.73
C SER A 132 -30.00 -0.32 -17.85
N THR A 133 -29.37 -1.32 -18.46
CA THR A 133 -28.83 -1.21 -19.84
C THR A 133 -29.97 -1.56 -20.80
N PRO A 134 -30.41 -0.67 -21.71
CA PRO A 134 -31.22 -1.09 -22.84
C PRO A 134 -30.33 -1.57 -24.00
N ALA A 135 -30.94 -2.39 -24.84
CA ALA A 135 -30.40 -3.21 -25.92
C ALA A 135 -29.50 -2.48 -26.93
#